data_AF-A0A7J2NGT6-F1
#
_entry.id   AF-A0A7J2NGT6-F1
#
_cell.length_a   1.000
_cell.length_b   1.000
_cell.length_c   1.000
_cell.angle_alpha   90.00
_cell.angle_beta   90.00
_cell.angle_gamma   90.00
#
_symmetry.space_group_name_H-M   'P 1'
#
loop_
_entity.id
_entity.type
_entity.pdbx_description
1 polymer ?
#
loop_
_entity_poly.entity_id
_entity_poly.type
_entity_poly.pdbx_seq_one_letter_code
_entity_poly.pdbx_strand_id
1 'polypeptide(L)'
;MADGFKPRSYRVEKARLPVKLLAVRSGLALYGKNNLTYVPRYGSFHRLMAYYTDYDSPKDYWQEKKSLPLCDNCKACLDACPTKAVQKDRFMIQADICLTYLNEKDSKHGFPDWVDISAHNSLVGCMHCQRACPYDKSVLNWYEDRIIFSEKETSYLLKGKYSGVRAEKIEKKLNKIGLDLTLFPRNLIVLLSPHH
;
A
#
# COMPACT_ATOMS: atom_id res chain seq x y z
N MET A 1 -15.42 5.92 -9.99
CA MET A 1 -16.43 4.87 -9.63
C MET A 1 -17.64 5.43 -8.88
N ALA A 2 -17.68 6.71 -8.49
CA ALA A 2 -18.92 7.34 -8.00
C ALA A 2 -19.84 7.82 -9.15
N ASP A 3 -19.30 8.05 -10.34
CA ASP A 3 -20.05 8.68 -11.44
C ASP A 3 -20.89 7.71 -12.31
N GLY A 4 -20.85 6.40 -12.01
CA GLY A 4 -21.62 5.36 -12.72
C GLY A 4 -22.96 5.00 -12.08
N PHE A 5 -23.21 5.43 -10.84
CA PHE A 5 -24.49 5.27 -10.18
C PHE A 5 -25.29 6.57 -10.37
N LYS A 6 -26.29 6.55 -11.25
CA LYS A 6 -27.27 7.64 -11.30
C LYS A 6 -27.92 7.74 -9.90
N PRO A 7 -27.84 8.88 -9.20
CA PRO A 7 -28.36 9.01 -7.85
C PRO A 7 -29.88 9.16 -7.90
N ARG A 8 -30.64 8.08 -8.11
CA ARG A 8 -32.11 8.17 -8.15
C ARG A 8 -32.90 7.03 -7.49
N SER A 9 -32.31 6.07 -6.77
CA SER A 9 -33.13 5.07 -6.04
C SER A 9 -32.56 4.51 -4.75
N TYR A 10 -31.24 4.53 -4.55
CA TYR A 10 -30.60 3.86 -3.41
C TYR A 10 -29.62 4.80 -2.69
N ARG A 11 -29.60 4.70 -1.37
CA ARG A 11 -28.62 5.36 -0.50
C ARG A 11 -27.32 4.59 -0.53
N VAL A 12 -26.19 5.28 -0.65
CA VAL A 12 -24.86 4.68 -0.68
C VAL A 12 -23.94 5.46 0.26
N GLU A 13 -23.33 4.76 1.22
CA GLU A 13 -22.46 5.36 2.24
C GLU A 13 -21.13 4.64 2.32
N LYS A 14 -20.02 5.39 2.45
CA LYS A 14 -18.68 4.77 2.50
C LYS A 14 -18.51 3.97 3.80
N ALA A 15 -18.21 2.68 3.68
CA ALA A 15 -18.02 1.80 4.82
C ALA A 15 -16.58 1.84 5.36
N ARG A 16 -16.44 1.69 6.68
CA ARG A 16 -15.15 1.49 7.37
C ARG A 16 -15.07 0.08 7.93
N LEU A 17 -14.84 -0.89 7.04
CA LEU A 17 -14.83 -2.32 7.33
C LEU A 17 -13.52 -2.99 6.86
N PRO A 18 -13.25 -4.25 7.22
CA PRO A 18 -12.13 -5.03 6.69
C PRO A 18 -12.23 -5.28 5.18
N VAL A 19 -11.92 -4.26 4.36
CA VAL A 19 -12.16 -4.26 2.89
C VAL A 19 -11.47 -5.39 2.15
N LYS A 20 -10.30 -5.85 2.60
CA LYS A 20 -9.61 -7.02 2.02
C LYS A 20 -10.43 -8.30 2.21
N LEU A 21 -10.97 -8.51 3.41
CA LEU A 21 -11.78 -9.69 3.71
C LEU A 21 -13.09 -9.66 2.92
N LEU A 22 -13.73 -8.49 2.84
CA LEU A 22 -14.94 -8.29 2.04
C LEU A 22 -14.68 -8.59 0.56
N ALA A 23 -13.60 -8.05 -0.02
CA ALA A 23 -13.25 -8.29 -1.42
C ALA A 23 -13.01 -9.77 -1.73
N VAL A 24 -12.39 -10.51 -0.81
CA VAL A 24 -12.16 -11.95 -1.01
C VAL A 24 -13.45 -12.74 -0.86
N ARG A 25 -14.24 -12.45 0.19
CA ARG A 25 -15.51 -13.14 0.42
C ARG A 25 -16.59 -12.81 -0.60
N SER A 26 -16.54 -11.64 -1.25
CA SER A 26 -17.43 -11.30 -2.36
C SER A 26 -16.94 -11.84 -3.71
N GLY A 27 -15.82 -12.55 -3.75
CA GLY A 27 -15.21 -13.06 -4.99
C GLY A 27 -14.57 -12.04 -5.91
N LEU A 28 -14.38 -10.81 -5.45
CA LEU A 28 -13.64 -9.79 -6.21
C LEU A 28 -12.13 -10.11 -6.25
N ALA A 29 -11.58 -10.66 -5.17
CA ALA A 29 -10.15 -10.87 -5.02
C ALA A 29 -9.79 -12.21 -4.38
N LEU A 30 -8.51 -12.54 -4.43
CA LEU A 30 -7.89 -13.70 -3.77
C LEU A 30 -6.77 -13.24 -2.85
N TYR A 31 -6.53 -13.92 -1.73
CA TYR A 31 -5.39 -13.61 -0.87
C TYR A 31 -4.08 -14.20 -1.41
N GLY A 32 -2.98 -13.45 -1.31
CA GLY A 32 -1.63 -14.00 -1.43
C GLY A 32 -0.98 -14.28 -0.07
N LYS A 33 0.12 -15.06 -0.07
CA LYS A 33 0.94 -15.35 1.12
C LYS A 33 1.49 -14.09 1.81
N ASN A 34 1.70 -13.01 1.06
CA ASN A 34 2.11 -11.70 1.59
C ASN A 34 0.96 -10.89 2.22
N ASN A 35 -0.22 -11.49 2.42
CA ASN A 35 -1.38 -10.88 3.07
C ASN A 35 -1.95 -9.64 2.33
N LEU A 36 -1.61 -9.53 1.04
CA LEU A 36 -2.26 -8.66 0.06
C LEU A 36 -3.36 -9.44 -0.67
N THR A 37 -4.24 -8.70 -1.33
CA THR A 37 -5.28 -9.25 -2.20
C THR A 37 -4.89 -9.06 -3.66
N TYR A 38 -5.35 -9.96 -4.52
CA TYR A 38 -5.06 -9.97 -5.94
C TYR A 38 -6.38 -10.08 -6.71
N VAL A 39 -6.60 -9.12 -7.59
CA VAL A 39 -7.75 -9.13 -8.50
C VAL A 39 -7.29 -9.71 -9.83
N PRO A 40 -8.03 -10.68 -10.42
CA PRO A 40 -7.69 -11.25 -11.72
C PRO A 40 -7.41 -10.16 -12.76
N ARG A 41 -6.30 -10.28 -13.49
CA ARG A 41 -5.79 -9.32 -14.49
C ARG A 41 -5.24 -7.98 -13.96
N TYR A 42 -5.53 -7.59 -12.73
CA TYR A 42 -5.06 -6.33 -12.13
C TYR A 42 -3.97 -6.52 -11.07
N GLY A 43 -3.75 -7.77 -10.63
CA GLY A 43 -2.75 -8.08 -9.62
C GLY A 43 -3.08 -7.46 -8.26
N SER A 44 -2.05 -7.13 -7.49
CA SER A 44 -2.16 -6.51 -6.16
C SER A 44 -2.16 -4.97 -6.17
N PHE A 45 -1.93 -4.36 -7.33
CA PHE A 45 -1.81 -2.91 -7.51
C PHE A 45 -3.16 -2.20 -7.58
N HIS A 46 -3.97 -2.34 -6.53
CA HIS A 46 -5.31 -1.76 -6.47
C HIS A 46 -5.59 -1.14 -5.09
N ARG A 47 -6.57 -0.22 -5.02
CA ARG A 47 -7.14 0.24 -3.74
C ARG A 47 -8.56 -0.32 -3.60
N LEU A 48 -8.83 -0.95 -2.46
CA LEU A 48 -10.16 -1.46 -2.15
C LEU A 48 -10.98 -0.40 -1.40
N MET A 49 -12.25 -0.32 -1.73
CA MET A 49 -13.24 0.49 -1.03
C MET A 49 -14.49 -0.35 -0.84
N ALA A 50 -15.19 -0.12 0.27
CA ALA A 50 -16.48 -0.74 0.54
C ALA A 50 -17.51 0.35 0.82
N TYR A 51 -18.76 0.06 0.50
CA TYR A 51 -19.89 0.94 0.68
C TYR A 51 -21.07 0.15 1.23
N TYR A 52 -21.84 0.77 2.13
CA TYR A 52 -23.17 0.32 2.49
C TYR A 52 -24.15 0.82 1.43
N THR A 53 -25.19 0.04 1.15
CA THR A 53 -26.28 0.43 0.28
C THR A 53 -27.59 -0.18 0.77
N ASP A 54 -28.71 0.52 0.54
CA ASP A 54 -30.06 -0.04 0.74
C ASP A 54 -30.58 -0.78 -0.51
N TYR A 55 -29.72 -0.98 -1.51
CA TYR A 55 -29.99 -1.85 -2.64
C TYR A 55 -30.07 -3.32 -2.20
N ASP A 56 -31.23 -3.93 -2.45
CA ASP A 56 -31.44 -5.37 -2.27
C ASP A 56 -30.90 -6.13 -3.49
N SER A 57 -29.71 -6.74 -3.34
CA SER A 57 -29.07 -7.47 -4.42
C SER A 57 -29.75 -8.82 -4.63
N PRO A 58 -30.25 -9.15 -5.84
CA PRO A 58 -30.88 -10.44 -6.10
C PRO A 58 -29.87 -11.61 -6.14
N LYS A 59 -28.57 -11.31 -6.01
CA LYS A 59 -27.49 -12.29 -6.03
C LYS A 59 -26.64 -12.15 -4.78
N ASP A 60 -26.40 -13.27 -4.12
CA ASP A 60 -25.39 -13.40 -3.09
C ASP A 60 -24.12 -14.00 -3.68
N TYR A 61 -23.03 -13.24 -3.61
CA TYR A 61 -21.70 -13.64 -4.06
C TYR A 61 -20.79 -14.03 -2.90
N TRP A 62 -21.33 -14.09 -1.68
CA TRP A 62 -20.58 -14.44 -0.49
C TRP A 62 -20.08 -15.88 -0.56
N GLN A 63 -18.78 -16.05 -0.34
CA GLN A 63 -18.11 -17.34 -0.35
C GLN A 63 -17.01 -17.40 0.70
N GLU A 64 -16.50 -18.61 0.91
CA GLU A 64 -15.31 -18.82 1.73
C GLU A 64 -14.11 -18.05 1.19
N LYS A 65 -13.23 -17.64 2.11
CA LYS A 65 -12.02 -16.93 1.75
C LYS A 65 -11.13 -17.83 0.88
N LYS A 66 -10.65 -17.30 -0.24
CA LYS A 66 -9.78 -18.03 -1.17
C LYS A 66 -8.40 -17.40 -1.24
N SER A 67 -7.39 -18.26 -1.33
CA SER A 67 -6.01 -17.87 -1.63
C SER A 67 -5.72 -18.06 -3.10
N LEU A 68 -4.72 -17.36 -3.63
CA LEU A 68 -4.19 -17.60 -4.96
C LEU A 68 -3.65 -19.03 -5.06
N PRO A 69 -4.10 -19.88 -6.00
CA PRO A 69 -3.57 -21.23 -6.18
C PRO A 69 -2.05 -21.26 -6.42
N LEU A 70 -1.52 -20.26 -7.14
CA LEU A 70 -0.09 -20.09 -7.37
C LEU A 70 0.73 -20.03 -6.05
N CYS A 71 0.11 -19.57 -4.96
CA CYS A 71 0.79 -19.46 -3.69
C CYS A 71 1.19 -20.82 -3.13
N ASP A 72 0.50 -21.93 -3.42
CA ASP A 72 0.71 -23.22 -2.75
C ASP A 72 2.20 -23.62 -2.71
N ASN A 73 2.88 -23.53 -3.86
CA ASN A 73 4.30 -23.86 -4.00
C ASN A 73 5.24 -22.64 -4.09
N CYS A 74 4.70 -21.42 -4.21
CA CYS A 74 5.51 -20.20 -4.33
C CYS A 74 6.06 -19.73 -2.98
N LYS A 75 7.31 -19.24 -2.98
CA LYS A 75 7.98 -18.62 -1.82
C LYS A 75 8.54 -17.22 -2.10
N ALA A 76 8.32 -16.66 -3.29
CA ALA A 76 8.99 -15.43 -3.75
C ALA A 76 8.86 -14.25 -2.77
N CYS A 77 7.66 -14.02 -2.21
CA CYS A 77 7.46 -12.94 -1.24
C CYS A 77 8.07 -13.20 0.15
N LEU A 78 8.25 -14.46 0.55
CA LEU A 78 8.94 -14.84 1.80
C LEU A 78 10.44 -14.60 1.65
N ASP A 79 10.99 -15.02 0.50
CA ASP A 79 12.42 -14.91 0.20
C ASP A 79 12.82 -13.43 0.05
N ALA A 80 12.00 -12.64 -0.65
CA ALA A 80 12.25 -11.22 -0.90
C ALA A 80 11.98 -10.30 0.30
N CYS A 81 11.28 -10.75 1.35
CA CYS A 81 11.00 -9.89 2.51
C CYS A 81 12.28 -9.70 3.35
N PRO A 82 12.85 -8.48 3.46
CA PRO A 82 14.12 -8.26 4.15
C PRO A 82 14.00 -8.48 5.66
N THR A 83 12.86 -8.11 6.25
CA THR A 83 12.63 -8.24 7.69
C THR A 83 11.99 -9.56 8.09
N LYS A 84 11.75 -10.48 7.13
CA LYS A 84 11.06 -11.76 7.36
C LYS A 84 9.67 -11.61 8.02
N ALA A 85 9.00 -10.49 7.75
CA ALA A 85 7.62 -10.23 8.16
C ALA A 85 6.60 -11.19 7.52
N VAL A 86 6.91 -11.72 6.32
CA VAL A 86 6.11 -12.75 5.65
C VAL A 86 6.67 -14.12 6.01
N GLN A 87 5.89 -14.93 6.73
CA GLN A 87 6.34 -16.21 7.30
C GLN A 87 5.59 -17.39 6.68
N LYS A 88 6.24 -18.57 6.69
CA LYS A 88 5.70 -19.78 6.04
C LYS A 88 4.61 -20.45 6.87
N ASP A 89 4.68 -20.34 8.18
CA ASP A 89 3.90 -21.07 9.18
C ASP A 89 2.60 -20.37 9.58
N ARG A 90 2.35 -19.15 9.09
CA ARG A 90 1.14 -18.37 9.39
C ARG A 90 0.67 -17.56 8.19
N PHE A 91 -0.65 -17.37 8.13
CA PHE A 91 -1.28 -16.55 7.08
C PHE A 91 -1.08 -15.04 7.31
N MET A 92 -1.14 -14.60 8.56
CA MET A 92 -0.97 -13.19 8.91
C MET A 92 0.51 -12.85 8.90
N ILE A 93 0.89 -11.69 8.36
CA ILE A 93 2.27 -11.20 8.50
C ILE A 93 2.58 -10.79 9.95
N GLN A 94 3.86 -10.71 10.30
CA GLN A 94 4.30 -9.97 11.48
C GLN A 94 4.34 -8.48 11.15
N ALA A 95 3.27 -7.77 11.50
CA ALA A 95 3.05 -6.39 11.06
C ALA A 95 4.01 -5.38 11.71
N ASP A 96 4.42 -5.65 12.95
CA ASP A 96 5.32 -4.84 13.76
C ASP A 96 6.75 -4.75 13.23
N ILE A 97 7.18 -5.76 12.45
CA ILE A 97 8.46 -5.78 11.75
C ILE A 97 8.31 -5.59 10.23
N CYS A 98 7.11 -5.33 9.72
CA CYS A 98 6.89 -5.09 8.30
C CYS A 98 7.50 -3.74 7.88
N LEU A 99 8.29 -3.72 6.81
CA LEU A 99 8.93 -2.49 6.35
C LEU A 99 7.94 -1.39 5.96
N THR A 100 6.73 -1.75 5.49
CA THR A 100 5.62 -0.79 5.30
C THR A 100 5.29 -0.06 6.60
N TYR A 101 5.09 -0.81 7.68
CA TYR A 101 4.78 -0.26 8.99
C TYR A 101 5.93 0.62 9.50
N LEU A 102 7.17 0.17 9.32
CA LEU A 102 8.34 0.94 9.73
C LEU A 102 8.51 2.25 8.93
N ASN A 103 8.28 2.20 7.61
CA ASN A 103 8.37 3.38 6.74
C ASN A 103 7.24 4.39 6.99
N GLU A 104 6.07 3.92 7.40
CA GLU A 104 4.89 4.77 7.65
C GLU A 104 4.77 5.27 9.09
N LYS A 105 5.67 4.87 10.00
CA LYS A 105 5.78 5.47 11.33
C LYS A 105 6.24 6.92 11.25
N ASP A 106 5.78 7.75 12.20
CA ASP A 106 6.25 9.12 12.42
C ASP A 106 7.79 9.19 12.35
N SER A 107 8.29 10.16 11.58
CA SER A 107 9.72 10.37 11.30
C SER A 107 10.51 11.00 12.46
N LYS A 108 9.88 11.38 13.57
CA LYS A 108 10.56 11.87 14.79
C LYS A 108 11.57 10.89 15.38
N HIS A 109 11.41 9.60 15.11
CA HIS A 109 12.32 8.55 15.54
C HIS A 109 13.00 7.91 14.33
N GLY A 110 14.28 7.56 14.49
CA GLY A 110 15.03 6.78 13.52
C GLY A 110 14.40 5.41 13.27
N PHE A 111 14.93 4.70 12.26
CA PHE A 111 14.58 3.29 12.07
C PHE A 111 15.21 2.44 13.18
N PRO A 112 14.62 1.28 13.53
CA PRO A 112 15.24 0.36 14.47
C PRO A 112 16.60 -0.13 13.96
N ASP A 113 17.61 -0.21 14.83
CA ASP A 113 18.99 -0.57 14.47
C ASP A 113 19.13 -1.97 13.84
N TRP A 114 18.18 -2.87 14.08
CA TRP A 114 18.16 -4.22 13.51
C TRP A 114 17.69 -4.26 12.04
N VAL A 115 17.19 -3.15 11.50
CA VAL A 115 16.76 -3.04 10.10
C VAL A 115 17.92 -2.51 9.28
N ASP A 116 18.35 -3.28 8.30
CA ASP A 116 19.34 -2.84 7.33
C ASP A 116 18.81 -1.62 6.55
N ILE A 117 19.61 -0.54 6.52
CA ILE A 117 19.28 0.71 5.84
C ILE A 117 19.05 0.47 4.33
N SER A 118 19.76 -0.48 3.72
CA SER A 118 19.60 -0.85 2.30
C SER A 118 18.27 -1.55 2.00
N ALA A 119 17.53 -2.00 3.03
CA ALA A 119 16.22 -2.62 2.85
C ALA A 119 15.15 -1.62 2.39
N HIS A 120 15.31 -0.34 2.72
CA HIS A 120 14.35 0.71 2.40
C HIS A 120 14.36 1.01 0.88
N ASN A 121 13.18 0.95 0.27
CA ASN A 121 13.03 1.02 -1.19
C ASN A 121 11.94 1.98 -1.67
N SER A 122 11.20 2.60 -0.74
CA SER A 122 10.11 3.50 -1.05
C SER A 122 9.92 4.51 0.08
N LEU A 123 9.41 5.68 -0.30
CA LEU A 123 9.15 6.78 0.63
C LEU A 123 7.99 6.48 1.58
N VAL A 124 6.99 5.76 1.08
CA VAL A 124 5.80 5.30 1.82
C VAL A 124 5.61 3.83 1.46
N GLY A 125 5.24 3.01 2.44
CA GLY A 125 5.07 1.56 2.28
C GLY A 125 6.37 0.81 1.96
N CYS A 126 6.27 -0.33 1.29
CA CYS A 126 7.39 -1.17 0.84
C CYS A 126 6.94 -2.03 -0.34
N MET A 127 7.80 -2.18 -1.37
CA MET A 127 7.46 -2.89 -2.60
C MET A 127 8.07 -4.29 -2.76
N HIS A 128 8.95 -4.74 -1.84
CA HIS A 128 9.69 -6.00 -1.98
C HIS A 128 8.80 -7.22 -2.26
N CYS A 129 7.77 -7.43 -1.44
CA CYS A 129 6.92 -8.62 -1.55
C CYS A 129 5.95 -8.56 -2.76
N GLN A 130 5.60 -7.36 -3.26
CA GLN A 130 4.80 -7.17 -4.46
C GLN A 130 5.66 -7.33 -5.72
N ARG A 131 6.83 -6.69 -5.77
CA ARG A 131 7.75 -6.76 -6.91
C ARG A 131 8.27 -8.17 -7.18
N ALA A 132 8.46 -8.96 -6.13
CA ALA A 132 8.87 -10.36 -6.27
C ALA A 132 7.71 -11.30 -6.67
N CYS A 133 6.45 -10.85 -6.59
CA CYS A 133 5.31 -11.73 -6.80
C CYS A 133 5.14 -12.07 -8.29
N PRO A 134 5.20 -13.35 -8.70
CA PRO A 134 5.06 -13.72 -10.11
C PRO A 134 3.68 -13.38 -10.69
N TYR A 135 2.64 -13.32 -9.85
CA TYR A 135 1.29 -12.93 -10.29
C TYR A 135 1.23 -11.47 -10.76
N ASP A 136 2.08 -10.62 -10.21
CA ASP A 136 2.11 -9.19 -10.51
C ASP A 136 2.99 -8.83 -11.71
N LYS A 137 3.72 -9.80 -12.28
CA LYS A 137 4.73 -9.56 -13.32
C LYS A 137 4.23 -8.71 -14.50
N SER A 138 2.99 -8.92 -14.94
CA SER A 138 2.41 -8.19 -16.08
C SER A 138 1.91 -6.78 -15.73
N VAL A 139 1.79 -6.44 -14.45
CA VAL A 139 1.22 -5.18 -13.96
C VAL A 139 2.22 -4.31 -13.19
N LEU A 140 3.48 -4.75 -13.03
CA LEU A 140 4.52 -4.00 -12.32
C LEU A 140 4.74 -2.58 -12.84
N ASN A 141 4.53 -2.37 -14.14
CA ASN A 141 4.71 -1.08 -14.80
C ASN A 141 3.38 -0.33 -15.01
N TRP A 142 2.31 -0.73 -14.33
CA TRP A 142 1.00 -0.06 -14.41
C TRP A 142 0.93 1.06 -13.37
N TYR A 143 1.75 2.10 -13.57
CA TYR A 143 1.75 3.30 -12.73
C TYR A 143 1.69 4.56 -13.59
N GLU A 144 1.38 5.67 -12.94
CA GLU A 144 1.31 7.00 -13.53
C GLU A 144 2.05 7.98 -12.63
N ASP A 145 2.87 8.83 -13.23
CA ASP A 145 3.55 9.91 -12.53
C ASP A 145 2.56 11.03 -12.23
N ARG A 146 1.98 11.00 -11.01
CA ARG A 146 0.95 11.97 -10.59
C ARG A 146 1.52 13.30 -10.12
N ILE A 147 2.68 13.27 -9.47
CA ILE A 147 3.35 14.44 -8.92
C ILE A 147 4.86 14.29 -9.06
N ILE A 148 5.54 15.41 -9.30
CA ILE A 148 7.00 15.48 -9.39
C ILE A 148 7.47 16.56 -8.42
N PHE A 149 8.45 16.26 -7.57
CA PHE A 149 9.10 17.25 -6.72
C PHE A 149 10.39 17.75 -7.38
N SER A 150 10.52 19.08 -7.49
CA SER A 150 11.76 19.72 -7.90
C SER A 150 12.86 19.48 -6.88
N GLU A 151 14.13 19.57 -7.30
CA GLU A 151 15.28 19.47 -6.39
C GLU A 151 15.14 20.41 -5.18
N LYS A 152 14.70 21.66 -5.41
CA LYS A 152 14.43 22.62 -4.34
C LYS A 152 13.40 22.10 -3.35
N GLU A 153 12.28 21.54 -3.82
CA GLU A 153 11.25 20.95 -2.95
C GLU A 153 11.79 19.73 -2.18
N THR A 154 12.56 18.85 -2.84
CA THR A 154 13.20 17.70 -2.21
C THR A 154 14.19 18.13 -1.12
N SER A 155 15.06 19.10 -1.39
CA SER A 155 15.97 19.67 -0.39
C SER A 155 15.23 20.31 0.79
N TYR A 156 14.04 20.85 0.55
CA TYR A 156 13.20 21.38 1.63
C TYR A 156 12.58 20.27 2.46
N LEU A 157 12.06 19.21 1.83
CA LEU A 157 11.52 18.03 2.49
C LEU A 157 12.57 17.34 3.37
N LEU A 158 13.82 17.25 2.90
CA LEU A 158 14.94 16.69 3.66
C LEU A 158 15.23 17.41 4.99
N LYS A 159 14.94 18.71 5.10
CA LYS A 159 15.22 19.49 6.32
C LYS A 159 14.34 19.11 7.51
N GLY A 160 13.16 18.55 7.27
CA GLY A 160 12.19 18.16 8.32
C GLY A 160 11.65 19.29 9.20
N LYS A 161 11.91 20.55 8.86
CA LYS A 161 11.38 21.74 9.55
C LYS A 161 10.50 22.51 8.58
N TYR A 162 9.18 22.34 8.72
CA TYR A 162 8.22 22.87 7.76
C TYR A 162 7.41 24.02 8.37
N SER A 163 7.43 25.19 7.73
CA SER A 163 6.66 26.34 8.17
C SER A 163 6.36 27.30 7.02
N GLY A 164 5.28 28.08 7.18
CA GLY A 164 4.88 29.16 6.28
C GLY A 164 4.41 28.70 4.89
N VAL A 165 4.35 29.65 3.96
CA VAL A 165 3.76 29.48 2.62
C VAL A 165 4.34 28.31 1.84
N ARG A 166 5.62 27.99 2.05
CA ARG A 166 6.26 26.88 1.37
C ARG A 166 5.75 25.52 1.86
N ALA A 167 5.53 25.36 3.17
CA ALA A 167 4.94 24.16 3.74
C ALA A 167 3.52 23.95 3.20
N GLU A 168 2.68 24.99 3.20
CA GLU A 168 1.30 24.93 2.70
C GLU A 168 1.23 24.51 1.23
N LYS A 169 2.13 25.02 0.39
CA LYS A 169 2.19 24.65 -1.03
C LYS A 169 2.53 23.17 -1.23
N ILE A 170 3.51 22.67 -0.47
CA ILE A 170 3.93 21.27 -0.54
C ILE A 170 2.85 20.35 0.04
N GLU A 171 2.21 20.74 1.13
CA GLU A 171 1.11 20.00 1.74
C GLU A 171 -0.09 19.90 0.77
N LYS A 172 -0.47 21.00 0.11
CA LYS A 172 -1.48 20.97 -0.97
C LYS A 172 -1.11 20.02 -2.10
N LYS A 173 0.18 19.88 -2.43
CA LYS A 173 0.68 18.96 -3.45
C LYS A 173 0.61 17.50 -2.98
N LEU A 174 1.00 17.24 -1.74
CA LEU A 174 0.94 15.91 -1.11
C LEU A 174 -0.50 15.40 -0.92
N ASN A 175 -1.42 16.29 -0.53
CA ASN A 175 -2.82 15.97 -0.35
C ASN A 175 -3.48 15.42 -1.62
N LYS A 176 -3.01 15.82 -2.82
CA LYS A 176 -3.50 15.29 -4.11
C LYS A 176 -3.27 13.79 -4.27
N ILE A 177 -2.29 13.22 -3.57
CA ILE A 177 -1.98 11.79 -3.58
C ILE A 177 -2.30 11.09 -2.25
N GLY A 178 -2.91 11.83 -1.31
CA GLY A 178 -3.30 11.31 0.01
C GLY A 178 -2.11 11.12 0.97
N LEU A 179 -1.08 11.94 0.85
CA LEU A 179 0.05 11.99 1.78
C LEU A 179 0.09 13.34 2.52
N ASP A 180 0.84 13.40 3.62
CA ASP A 180 1.09 14.60 4.42
C ASP A 180 2.60 14.76 4.72
N LEU A 181 2.98 15.83 5.42
CA LEU A 181 4.39 16.15 5.69
C LEU A 181 5.09 15.25 6.73
N THR A 182 4.41 14.31 7.38
CA THR A 182 4.95 13.63 8.57
C THR A 182 6.02 12.57 8.27
N LEU A 183 6.07 12.04 7.04
CA LEU A 183 6.83 10.83 6.69
C LEU A 183 8.19 11.08 5.99
N PHE A 184 8.45 12.31 5.59
CA PHE A 184 9.40 12.58 4.50
C PHE A 184 10.89 12.59 4.89
N PRO A 185 11.34 13.27 5.96
CA PRO A 185 12.77 13.52 6.17
C PRO A 185 13.59 12.23 6.31
N ARG A 186 13.21 11.37 7.27
CA ARG A 186 13.93 10.13 7.58
C ARG A 186 14.05 9.22 6.36
N ASN A 187 12.92 8.99 5.68
CA ASN A 187 12.86 8.05 4.56
C ASN A 187 13.60 8.62 3.33
N LEU A 188 13.49 9.93 3.05
CA LEU A 188 14.25 10.56 1.97
C LEU A 188 15.76 10.51 2.21
N ILE A 189 16.22 10.73 3.46
CA ILE A 189 17.64 10.65 3.80
C ILE A 189 18.17 9.26 3.45
N VAL A 190 17.46 8.21 3.87
CA VAL A 190 17.88 6.83 3.57
C VAL A 190 17.92 6.57 2.06
N LEU A 191 16.88 6.95 1.31
CA LEU A 191 16.79 6.67 -0.12
C LEU A 191 17.77 7.48 -0.99
N LEU A 192 18.22 8.64 -0.52
CA LEU A 192 19.14 9.52 -1.25
C LEU A 192 20.58 9.42 -0.76
N SER A 193 20.83 8.73 0.35
CA SER A 193 22.18 8.47 0.81
C SER A 193 22.84 7.47 -0.14
N PRO A 194 24.05 7.74 -0.66
CA PRO A 194 24.78 6.75 -1.42
C PRO A 194 25.09 5.59 -0.47
N HIS A 195 24.37 4.48 -0.64
CA HIS A 195 24.71 3.22 0.00
C HIS A 195 26.02 2.75 -0.66
N HIS A 196 27.12 2.84 0.08
CA HIS A 196 28.42 2.33 -0.34
C HIS A 196 28.40 0.81 -0.51
#